data_AF-A0AAW1RVT4-F1
#
_entry.id   AF-A0AAW1RVT4-F1
#
_cell.length_a   1.000
_cell.length_b   1.000
_cell.length_c   1.000
_cell.angle_alpha   90.00
_cell.angle_beta   90.00
_cell.angle_gamma   90.00
#
_symmetry.space_group_name_H-M   'P 1'
#
loop_
_entity.id
_entity.type
_entity.pdbx_description
1 polymer ?
#
loop_
_entity_poly.entity_id
_entity_poly.type
_entity_poly.pdbx_seq_one_letter_code
_entity_poly.pdbx_strand_id
1 'polypeptide(L)'
;MSSVLTNALGYATEPEDGFPASRLFGQGFSYTYDDIIFHPGHIDFGANQVDLTGHLTREIVLHTPLVSSPMDTVTEAGMAIAMAEAGGIGFLHYNTSVEEQ
;
A
#
# COMPACT_ATOMS: atom_id res chain seq x y z
N MET A 1 -2.10 10.97 -37.12
CA MET A 1 -0.94 11.88 -37.29
C MET A 1 -0.64 12.50 -35.94
N SER A 2 0.17 11.82 -35.11
CA SER A 2 0.56 12.34 -33.79
C SER A 2 1.70 13.35 -33.99
N SER A 3 1.46 14.62 -33.66
CA SER A 3 2.51 15.65 -33.68
C SER A 3 3.37 15.47 -32.43
N VAL A 4 4.56 14.91 -32.60
CA VAL A 4 5.56 14.84 -31.54
C VAL A 4 6.05 16.27 -31.29
N LEU A 5 5.70 16.84 -30.14
CA LEU A 5 6.24 18.11 -29.69
C LEU A 5 7.75 17.91 -29.51
N THR A 6 8.53 18.72 -30.24
CA THR A 6 9.99 18.65 -30.24
C THR A 6 10.50 19.84 -29.43
N ASN A 7 11.41 19.63 -28.48
CA ASN A 7 11.99 20.75 -27.74
C ASN A 7 12.96 21.57 -28.62
N ALA A 8 13.45 22.72 -28.12
CA ALA A 8 14.35 23.61 -28.84
C ALA A 8 15.69 22.97 -29.28
N LEU A 9 15.98 21.74 -28.85
CA LEU A 9 17.17 20.96 -29.18
C LEU A 9 16.88 19.79 -30.13
N GLY A 10 15.67 19.67 -30.67
CA GLY A 10 15.34 18.61 -31.65
C GLY A 10 15.04 17.25 -31.04
N TYR A 11 14.98 17.13 -29.71
CA TYR A 11 14.59 15.88 -29.05
C TYR A 11 13.08 15.78 -28.93
N ALA A 12 12.55 14.59 -29.21
CA ALA A 12 11.18 14.24 -28.87
C ALA A 12 11.01 14.45 -27.36
N THR A 13 10.11 15.36 -26.96
CA THR A 13 9.68 15.38 -25.57
C THR A 13 8.71 14.22 -25.44
N GLU A 14 9.07 13.21 -24.65
CA GLU A 14 8.09 12.23 -24.20
C GLU A 14 6.87 13.00 -23.67
N PRO A 15 5.65 12.67 -24.12
CA PRO A 15 4.45 13.34 -23.62
C PRO A 15 4.41 13.20 -22.10
N GLU A 16 3.93 14.23 -21.41
CA GLU A 16 3.83 14.24 -19.95
C GLU A 16 2.88 13.10 -19.52
N ASP A 17 3.46 11.97 -19.08
CA ASP A 17 2.73 10.73 -18.75
C ASP A 17 2.51 10.64 -17.23
N GLY A 18 1.30 11.00 -16.82
CA GLY A 18 0.87 10.97 -15.41
C GLY A 18 1.51 12.05 -14.53
N PHE A 19 1.28 11.92 -13.22
CA PHE A 19 1.82 12.83 -12.20
C PHE A 19 2.60 12.05 -11.13
N PRO A 20 3.83 12.48 -10.79
CA PRO A 20 4.54 11.90 -9.64
C PRO A 20 3.83 12.25 -8.33
N ALA A 21 3.91 11.36 -7.34
CA ALA A 21 3.27 11.53 -6.04
C ALA A 21 3.61 12.87 -5.37
N SER A 22 4.86 13.33 -5.48
CA SER A 22 5.29 14.63 -4.93
C SER A 22 4.55 15.82 -5.52
N ARG A 23 4.20 15.75 -6.82
CA ARG A 23 3.41 16.77 -7.50
C ARG A 23 1.93 16.63 -7.20
N LEU A 24 1.43 15.39 -7.10
CA LEU A 24 0.01 15.14 -6.81
C LEU A 24 -0.35 15.60 -5.39
N PHE A 25 0.39 15.14 -4.38
CA PHE A 25 0.12 15.43 -2.96
C PHE A 25 0.69 16.78 -2.48
N GLY A 26 1.48 17.47 -3.30
CA GLY A 26 2.08 18.78 -2.96
C GLY A 26 1.18 20.00 -3.21
N GLN A 27 -0.01 19.80 -3.78
CA GLN A 27 -0.88 20.91 -4.25
C GLN A 27 -1.83 21.47 -3.17
N GLY A 28 -1.91 20.84 -2.00
CA GLY A 28 -2.81 21.26 -0.92
C GLY A 28 -4.25 20.75 -1.05
N PHE A 29 -4.51 19.84 -2.00
CA PHE A 29 -5.76 19.08 -2.08
C PHE A 29 -5.65 17.76 -1.31
N SER A 30 -6.78 17.28 -0.78
CA SER A 30 -6.89 15.95 -0.18
C SER A 30 -7.57 15.00 -1.17
N TYR A 31 -7.09 13.76 -1.23
CA TYR A 31 -7.59 12.72 -2.13
C TYR A 31 -8.00 11.48 -1.32
N THR A 32 -9.01 10.77 -1.77
CA THR A 32 -9.35 9.41 -1.30
C THR A 32 -8.86 8.36 -2.30
N TYR A 33 -8.98 7.07 -1.96
CA TYR A 33 -8.50 5.99 -2.81
C TYR A 33 -9.15 5.96 -4.20
N ASP A 34 -10.43 6.33 -4.29
CA ASP A 34 -11.18 6.36 -5.55
C ASP A 34 -10.83 7.54 -6.46
N ASP A 35 -10.09 8.54 -5.96
CA ASP A 35 -9.71 9.73 -6.75
C ASP A 35 -8.46 9.51 -7.61
N ILE A 36 -7.73 8.42 -7.39
CA ILE A 36 -6.42 8.18 -8.00
C ILE A 36 -6.31 6.78 -8.61
N ILE A 37 -5.44 6.66 -9.62
CA ILE A 37 -5.11 5.38 -10.25
C ILE A 37 -3.60 5.31 -10.52
N PHE A 38 -3.04 4.11 -10.46
CA PHE A 38 -1.66 3.87 -10.87
C PHE A 38 -1.58 3.61 -12.37
N HIS A 39 -0.66 4.27 -13.05
CA HIS A 39 -0.29 3.92 -14.42
C HIS A 39 0.45 2.58 -14.42
N PRO A 40 0.12 1.64 -15.31
CA PRO A 40 0.81 0.36 -15.39
C PRO A 40 2.24 0.54 -15.92
N GLY A 41 3.16 -0.29 -15.42
CA GLY A 41 4.53 -0.40 -15.91
C GLY A 41 4.78 -1.68 -16.72
N HIS A 42 6.02 -1.85 -17.17
CA HIS A 42 6.46 -3.10 -17.82
C HIS A 42 6.63 -4.22 -16.79
N ILE A 43 6.26 -5.45 -17.15
CA ILE A 43 6.34 -6.66 -16.29
C ILE A 43 7.09 -7.76 -17.04
N ASP A 44 8.07 -8.38 -16.39
CA ASP A 44 8.86 -9.52 -16.89
C ASP A 44 8.92 -10.71 -15.90
N PHE A 45 8.14 -10.66 -14.83
CA PHE A 45 8.07 -11.67 -13.77
C PHE A 45 6.63 -12.10 -13.47
N GLY A 46 6.47 -13.22 -12.75
CA GLY A 46 5.16 -13.73 -12.32
C GLY A 46 4.68 -13.07 -11.02
N ALA A 47 3.37 -12.88 -10.86
CA ALA A 47 2.80 -12.22 -9.67
C ALA A 47 3.18 -12.89 -8.33
N ASN A 48 3.40 -14.21 -8.33
CA ASN A 48 3.83 -14.98 -7.16
C ASN A 48 5.29 -14.73 -6.75
N GLN A 49 6.06 -13.98 -7.54
CA GLN A 49 7.44 -13.60 -7.24
C GLN A 49 7.54 -12.23 -6.56
N VAL A 50 6.41 -11.53 -6.38
CA VAL A 50 6.36 -10.26 -5.65
C VAL A 50 6.54 -10.52 -4.16
N ASP A 51 7.54 -9.87 -3.56
CA ASP A 51 7.74 -9.89 -2.11
C ASP A 51 6.77 -8.91 -1.43
N LEU A 52 6.01 -9.41 -0.47
CA LEU A 52 5.05 -8.63 0.32
C LEU A 52 5.60 -8.27 1.71
N THR A 53 6.85 -8.64 2.00
CA THR A 53 7.48 -8.39 3.30
C THR A 53 7.48 -6.89 3.60
N GLY A 54 6.96 -6.53 4.77
CA GLY A 54 6.77 -5.14 5.18
C GLY A 54 7.10 -4.91 6.65
N HIS A 55 7.49 -3.67 6.97
CA HIS A 55 7.76 -3.26 8.34
C HIS A 55 6.50 -2.68 8.98
N LEU A 56 6.01 -3.32 10.05
CA LEU A 56 4.96 -2.75 10.88
C LEU A 56 5.55 -1.70 11.83
N THR A 57 6.70 -2.02 12.42
CA THR A 57 7.46 -1.12 13.30
C THR A 57 8.93 -1.13 12.89
N ARG A 58 9.77 -0.39 13.61
CA ARG A 58 11.22 -0.41 13.39
C ARG A 58 11.84 -1.81 13.59
N GLU A 59 11.22 -2.63 14.43
CA GLU A 59 11.77 -3.94 14.83
C GLU A 59 10.89 -5.12 14.39
N ILE A 60 9.60 -4.87 14.08
CA ILE A 60 8.65 -5.92 13.71
C ILE A 60 8.47 -5.93 12.19
N VAL A 61 8.87 -7.05 11.58
CA VAL A 61 8.71 -7.36 10.16
C VAL A 61 7.60 -8.39 10.00
N LEU A 62 6.71 -8.17 9.04
CA LEU A 62 5.65 -9.09 8.65
C LEU A 62 5.91 -9.62 7.24
N HIS A 63 5.55 -10.89 6.99
CA HIS A 63 5.62 -11.47 5.64
C HIS A 63 4.49 -10.96 4.74
N THR A 64 3.36 -10.60 5.34
CA THR A 64 2.21 -10.05 4.66
C THR A 64 1.81 -8.74 5.34
N PRO A 65 1.58 -7.62 4.62
CA PRO A 65 1.31 -6.31 5.21
C PRO A 65 -0.17 -6.18 5.60
N LEU A 66 -0.71 -7.19 6.29
CA LEU A 66 -2.10 -7.26 6.72
C LEU A 66 -2.17 -7.30 8.25
N VAL A 67 -3.02 -6.45 8.79
CA VAL A 67 -3.21 -6.24 10.23
C VAL A 67 -4.69 -6.23 10.54
N SER A 68 -5.13 -6.99 11.55
CA SER A 68 -6.52 -6.93 12.00
C SER A 68 -6.73 -5.79 13.00
N SER A 69 -7.88 -5.12 12.89
CA SER A 69 -8.22 -3.98 13.75
C SER A 69 -8.49 -4.41 15.20
N PRO A 70 -8.06 -3.64 16.22
CA PRO A 70 -8.32 -3.93 17.63
C PRO A 70 -9.75 -3.58 18.04
N MET A 71 -10.72 -4.33 17.50
CA MET A 71 -12.15 -4.16 17.77
C MET A 71 -12.73 -5.47 18.33
N ASP A 72 -13.65 -5.34 19.28
CA ASP A 72 -14.35 -6.46 19.92
C ASP A 72 -15.06 -7.39 18.91
N THR A 73 -15.60 -6.80 17.86
CA THR A 73 -16.26 -7.51 16.77
C THR A 73 -15.31 -8.09 15.72
N VAL A 74 -14.00 -7.84 15.84
CA VAL A 74 -13.01 -8.21 14.80
C VAL A 74 -11.94 -9.13 15.34
N THR A 75 -11.27 -8.76 16.44
CA THR A 75 -10.04 -9.42 16.87
C THR A 75 -10.07 -9.87 18.32
N GLU A 76 -10.40 -11.14 18.52
CA GLU A 76 -10.06 -11.91 19.73
C GLU A 76 -8.90 -12.88 19.44
N ALA A 77 -8.56 -13.74 20.40
CA ALA A 77 -7.43 -14.67 20.32
C ALA A 77 -7.44 -15.52 19.03
N GLY A 78 -8.61 -16.03 18.61
CA GLY A 78 -8.74 -16.83 17.40
C GLY A 78 -8.33 -16.08 16.13
N MET A 79 -8.73 -14.81 16.00
CA MET A 79 -8.35 -13.98 14.86
C MET A 79 -6.86 -13.64 14.90
N ALA A 80 -6.32 -13.31 16.09
CA ALA A 80 -4.90 -13.00 16.23
C ALA A 80 -4.01 -14.18 15.82
N ILE A 81 -4.38 -15.41 16.19
CA ILE A 81 -3.69 -16.64 15.78
C ILE A 81 -3.76 -16.81 14.25
N ALA A 82 -4.96 -16.72 13.67
CA ALA A 82 -5.15 -16.89 12.22
C ALA A 82 -4.36 -15.84 11.41
N MET A 83 -4.31 -14.59 11.87
CA MET A 83 -3.51 -13.54 11.25
C MET A 83 -2.02 -13.85 11.31
N ALA A 84 -1.52 -14.33 12.44
CA ALA A 84 -0.12 -14.73 12.60
C ALA A 84 0.26 -15.91 11.69
N GLU A 85 -0.61 -16.93 11.57
CA GLU A 85 -0.42 -18.06 10.67
C GLU A 85 -0.40 -17.63 9.19
N ALA A 86 -1.18 -16.62 8.82
CA ALA A 86 -1.19 -16.03 7.48
C ALA A 86 -0.01 -15.06 7.20
N GLY A 87 0.92 -14.89 8.15
CA GLY A 87 2.08 -14.02 8.02
C GLY A 87 1.82 -12.54 8.32
N GLY A 88 0.64 -12.21 8.85
CA GLY A 88 0.27 -10.89 9.35
C GLY A 88 0.30 -10.84 10.88
N ILE A 89 -0.49 -9.94 11.47
CA ILE A 89 -0.63 -9.82 12.93
C ILE A 89 -2.05 -9.36 13.30
N GLY A 90 -2.53 -9.76 14.47
CA GLY A 90 -3.77 -9.23 15.04
C GLY A 90 -3.53 -8.51 16.37
N PHE A 91 -4.24 -7.41 16.57
CA PHE A 91 -4.25 -6.66 17.82
C PHE A 91 -5.53 -6.95 18.59
N LEU A 92 -5.42 -7.42 19.83
CA LEU A 92 -6.58 -7.61 20.71
C LEU A 92 -7.19 -6.25 21.06
N HIS A 93 -8.52 -6.18 21.04
CA HIS A 93 -9.24 -5.02 21.54
C HIS A 93 -9.09 -4.90 23.06
N TYR A 94 -9.36 -3.72 23.61
CA TYR A 94 -9.26 -3.41 25.05
C TYR A 94 -10.62 -3.38 25.77
N ASN A 95 -11.68 -3.86 25.12
CA ASN A 95 -13.04 -3.87 25.67
C ASN A 95 -13.30 -5.13 26.53
N THR A 96 -12.34 -5.48 27.39
CA THR A 96 -12.32 -6.63 28.31
C THR A 96 -11.68 -6.22 29.63
N SER A 97 -11.76 -7.07 30.65
CA SER A 97 -10.92 -6.88 31.83
C SER A 97 -9.43 -7.10 31.49
N VAL A 98 -8.53 -6.57 32.31
CA VAL A 98 -7.07 -6.73 32.10
C VAL A 98 -6.66 -8.20 32.19
N GLU A 99 -7.36 -9.00 32.99
CA GLU A 99 -7.10 -10.43 33.16
C GLU A 99 -7.60 -11.28 31.99
N GLU A 100 -8.62 -10.82 31.27
CA GLU A 100 -9.17 -11.49 30.08
C GLU A 100 -8.41 -11.15 28.80
N GLN A 101 -7.68 -10.03 28.78
CA GLN A 101 -6.85 -9.59 27.65
C GLN A 101 -5.48 -10.27 27.64
#